data_AF-A0A0Z8JEF1-F1
#
_entry.id   AF-A0A0Z8JEF1-F1
#
_cell.length_a   1.000
_cell.length_b   1.000
_cell.length_c   1.000
_cell.angle_alpha   90.00
_cell.angle_beta   90.00
_cell.angle_gamma   90.00
#
_symmetry.space_group_name_H-M   'P 1'
#
loop_
_entity.id
_entity.type
_entity.pdbx_description
1 polymer ?
#
loop_
_entity_poly.entity_id
_entity_poly.type
_entity_poly.pdbx_seq_one_letter_code
_entity_poly.pdbx_strand_id
1 'polypeptide(L)' 'MTQEQQLIQALRLTIDELTSKLAEESTTKNLLAVQLTAAEQSNKVLTQQNAELQARVSELEALLDEQTKPETIEQEGE' A
#
# COMPACT_ATOMS: atom_id res chain seq x y z
N MET A 1 6.03 -40.73 40.18
CA MET A 1 6.93 -39.96 39.28
C MET A 1 8.01 -39.31 40.12
N THR A 2 9.25 -39.29 39.64
CA THR A 2 10.34 -38.54 40.29
C THR A 2 10.25 -37.06 39.92
N GLN A 3 10.84 -36.19 40.74
CA GLN A 3 10.92 -34.74 40.45
C GLN A 3 11.58 -34.45 39.09
N GLU A 4 12.58 -35.25 38.73
CA GLU A 4 13.26 -35.17 37.43
C GLU A 4 12.31 -35.50 36.26
N GLN A 5 11.46 -36.53 36.40
CA GLN A 5 10.46 -36.87 35.39
C GLN A 5 9.43 -35.75 35.20
N GLN A 6 9.02 -35.09 36.29
CA GLN A 6 8.11 -33.94 36.22
C GLN A 6 8.76 -32.74 35.53
N LEU A 7 10.04 -32.46 35.83
CA LEU A 7 10.79 -31.41 35.18
C LEU A 7 10.93 -31.66 33.67
N ILE A 8 11.29 -32.89 33.27
CA ILE A 8 11.40 -33.28 31.86
C ILE A 8 10.05 -33.12 31.14
N GLN A 9 8.95 -33.51 31.78
CA GLN A 9 7.62 -33.35 31.21
C GLN A 9 7.24 -31.87 31.04
N ALA A 10 7.49 -31.04 32.05
CA ALA A 10 7.22 -29.61 31.98
C ALA A 10 8.04 -28.94 30.85
N LEU A 11 9.33 -29.27 30.74
CA LEU A 11 10.19 -28.75 29.68
C LEU A 11 9.70 -29.16 28.28
N ARG A 12 9.24 -30.39 28.09
CA ARG A 12 8.66 -30.83 26.81
C ARG A 12 7.41 -30.04 26.45
N LEU A 13 6.49 -29.87 27.41
CA LEU A 13 5.28 -29.07 27.18
C LEU A 13 5.61 -27.63 26.81
N THR A 14 6.59 -27.03 27.49
CA THR A 14 7.06 -25.67 27.16
C THR A 14 7.69 -25.61 25.76
N ILE A 15 8.48 -26.61 25.37
CA ILE A 15 9.05 -26.68 24.02
C ILE A 15 7.94 -26.77 22.97
N ASP A 16 6.97 -27.65 23.16
CA ASP A 16 5.85 -27.83 22.23
C ASP A 16 5.03 -26.55 22.10
N GLU A 17 4.76 -25.86 23.22
CA GLU A 17 4.05 -24.57 23.22
C GLU A 17 4.84 -23.48 22.47
N LEU A 18 6.14 -23.35 22.74
CA LEU A 18 7.00 -22.37 22.07
C LEU A 18 7.12 -22.66 20.57
N THR A 19 7.21 -23.92 20.18
CA THR A 19 7.22 -24.33 18.77
C THR A 19 5.91 -23.99 18.08
N SER A 20 4.76 -24.19 18.73
CA SER A 20 3.45 -23.79 18.19
C SER A 20 3.37 -22.29 17.98
N LYS A 21 3.74 -21.50 19.01
CA LYS A 21 3.74 -20.03 18.92
C LYS A 21 4.67 -19.52 17.82
N LEU A 22 5.84 -20.14 17.67
CA LEU A 22 6.78 -19.77 16.60
C LEU A 22 6.20 -20.04 15.21
N ALA A 23 5.49 -21.16 15.03
CA ALA A 23 4.84 -21.49 13.76
C ALA A 23 3.69 -20.50 13.44
N GLU A 24 2.88 -20.15 14.43
CA GLU A 24 1.82 -19.13 14.31
C GLU A 24 2.40 -17.76 13.95
N GLU A 25 3.45 -17.32 14.64
CA GLU A 25 4.11 -16.04 14.38
C GLU A 25 4.75 -16.02 12.99
N SER A 26 5.42 -17.10 12.59
CA SER A 26 6.01 -17.22 11.25
C SER A 26 4.95 -17.15 10.16
N THR A 27 3.81 -17.82 10.36
CA THR A 27 2.68 -17.79 9.42
C THR A 27 2.08 -16.38 9.32
N THR A 28 1.88 -15.73 10.47
CA THR A 28 1.36 -14.36 10.55
C THR A 28 2.28 -13.37 9.86
N LYS A 29 3.58 -13.46 10.11
CA LYS A 29 4.59 -12.63 9.45
C LYS A 29 4.58 -12.80 7.94
N ASN A 30 4.49 -14.03 7.45
CA ASN A 30 4.43 -14.29 6.00
C ASN A 30 3.16 -13.70 5.38
N LEU A 31 2.02 -13.83 6.04
CA LEU A 31 0.76 -13.22 5.59
C LEU A 31 0.87 -11.69 5.53
N LEU A 32 1.43 -11.06 6.56
CA LEU A 32 1.65 -9.61 6.59
C LEU A 32 2.61 -9.15 5.49
N ALA A 33 3.67 -9.91 5.19
CA ALA A 33 4.59 -9.58 4.10
C ALA A 33 3.91 -9.62 2.72
N VAL A 34 3.04 -10.60 2.49
CA VAL A 34 2.22 -10.69 1.27
C VAL A 34 1.25 -9.52 1.19
N GLN A 35 0.56 -9.21 2.29
CA GLN A 35 -0.39 -8.10 2.34
C GLN A 35 0.29 -6.73 2.11
N LEU A 36 1.48 -6.53 2.70
CA LEU A 36 2.26 -5.31 2.48
C LEU A 36 2.66 -5.16 1.02
N THR A 37 3.17 -6.23 0.41
CA THR A 37 3.54 -6.24 -1.01
C THR A 37 2.35 -5.89 -1.91
N ALA A 38 1.18 -6.47 -1.64
CA ALA A 38 -0.05 -6.18 -2.37
C ALA A 38 -0.50 -4.71 -2.20
N ALA A 39 -0.43 -4.17 -0.98
CA ALA A 39 -0.77 -2.79 -0.69
C ALA A 39 0.17 -1.80 -1.40
N GLU A 40 1.48 -2.07 -1.40
CA GLU A 40 2.48 -1.26 -2.12
C GLU A 40 2.23 -1.27 -3.63
N GLN A 41 1.91 -2.43 -4.20
CA GLN A 41 1.58 -2.54 -5.62
C GLN A 41 0.31 -1.74 -5.96
N SER A 42 -0.74 -1.85 -5.14
CA SER A 42 -1.97 -1.06 -5.32
C SER A 42 -1.68 0.44 -5.24
N ASN A 43 -0.83 0.86 -4.31
CA ASN A 43 -0.47 2.27 -4.15
C ASN A 43 0.29 2.79 -5.39
N LYS A 44 1.21 1.99 -5.95
CA LYS A 44 1.91 2.35 -7.19
C LYS A 44 0.96 2.57 -8.36
N VAL A 45 -0.01 1.66 -8.55
CA VAL A 45 -1.03 1.79 -9.61
C VAL A 45 -1.85 3.06 -9.42
N LEU A 46 -2.35 3.31 -8.21
CA LEU A 46 -3.15 4.51 -7.92
C LEU A 46 -2.34 5.80 -8.11
N THR A 47 -1.07 5.80 -7.71
CA THR A 47 -0.18 6.95 -7.91
C THR A 47 0.03 7.24 -9.39
N GLN A 48 0.24 6.20 -10.21
CA GLN A 48 0.36 6.35 -11.65
C GLN A 48 -0.93 6.89 -12.27
N GLN A 49 -2.09 6.32 -11.92
CA GLN A 49 -3.39 6.77 -12.41
C GLN A 49 -3.68 8.22 -12.04
N ASN A 50 -3.35 8.63 -10.81
CA ASN A 50 -3.49 10.03 -10.41
C ASN A 50 -2.59 10.96 -11.23
N ALA A 51 -1.35 10.57 -11.52
CA ALA A 51 -0.47 11.37 -12.35
C ALA A 51 -1.00 11.52 -13.80
N GLU A 52 -1.51 10.43 -14.38
CA GLU A 52 -2.13 10.43 -15.71
C GLU A 52 -3.39 11.31 -15.75
N LEU A 53 -4.24 11.22 -14.73
CA LEU A 53 -5.42 12.07 -14.60
C LEU A 53 -5.05 13.54 -14.42
N GLN A 54 -4.04 13.84 -13.59
CA GLN A 54 -3.56 15.20 -13.39
C GLN A 54 -3.06 15.81 -14.71
N ALA A 55 -2.29 15.05 -15.49
CA ALA A 55 -1.80 15.50 -16.79
C ALA A 55 -2.95 15.79 -17.77
N ARG A 56 -3.96 14.91 -17.80
CA ARG A 56 -5.15 15.08 -18.65
C ARG A 56 -6.01 16.27 -18.23
N VAL A 57 -6.15 16.53 -16.93
CA VAL A 57 -6.83 17.72 -16.40
C VAL A 57 -6.09 18.98 -16.88
N SER A 58 -4.77 19.04 -16.72
CA SER A 58 -3.99 20.19 -17.16
C SER A 58 -4.05 20.42 -18.68
N GLU A 59 -4.07 19.35 -19.48
CA GLU A 59 -4.27 19.45 -20.93
C GLU A 59 -5.65 20.04 -21.27
N LEU A 60 -6.72 19.54 -20.62
CA LEU A 60 -8.08 20.03 -20.84
C LEU A 60 -8.25 21.48 -20.39
N GLU A 61 -7.64 21.87 -19.27
CA GLU A 61 -7.62 23.26 -18.79
C GLU A 61 -6.94 24.18 -19.82
N ALA A 62 -5.79 23.79 -20.36
CA ALA A 62 -5.09 24.56 -21.39
C ALA A 62 -5.92 24.71 -22.69
N LEU A 63 -6.58 23.63 -23.14
CA LEU A 63 -7.46 23.67 -24.31
C LEU A 63 -8.68 24.57 -24.07
N LEU A 64 -9.24 24.55 -22.86
CA LEU A 64 -10.37 25.41 -22.51
C LEU A 64 -9.94 26.89 -22.48
N ASP A 65 -8.79 27.20 -21.90
CA ASP A 65 -8.22 28.55 -21.89
C ASP A 65 -7.95 29.04 -23.32
N GLU A 66 -7.42 28.19 -24.19
CA GLU A 66 -7.22 28.54 -25.60
C GLU A 66 -8.54 28.84 -26.32
N GLN A 67 -9.59 28.05 -26.11
CA GLN A 67 -10.89 28.23 -26.75
C GLN A 67 -11.72 29.39 -26.16
N THR A 68 -11.42 29.82 -24.94
CA THR A 68 -12.18 30.86 -24.23
C THR A 68 -11.44 32.20 -24.16
N LYS A 69 -10.27 32.32 -24.80
CA LYS A 69 -9.61 33.60 -24.99
C LYS A 69 -10.57 34.58 -25.64
N PRO A 70 -10.83 35.76 -25.03
CA PRO A 70 -11.65 36.77 -25.65
C PRO A 70 -11.02 37.14 -27.00
N GLU A 71 -11.83 37.24 -28.05
CA GLU A 71 -11.42 37.93 -29.27
C GLU A 71 -10.98 39.34 -28.85
N THR A 72 -9.68 39.63 -28.96
CA THR A 72 -9.17 40.99 -28.84
C THR A 72 -9.73 41.74 -30.05
N ILE A 73 -10.90 42.35 -29.87
CA ILE A 73 -11.39 43.41 -30.75
C ILE A 73 -10.44 44.58 -30.48
N GLU A 74 -9.33 44.61 -31.20
CA GLU A 74 -8.55 45.83 -31.40
C GLU A 74 -9.49 46.81 -32.07
N GLN A 75 -10.18 47.63 -31.26
CA GLN A 75 -10.80 48.84 -31.74
C GLN A 75 -9.66 49.73 -32.22
N GLU A 76 -9.36 49.65 -33.51
CA GLU A 76 -8.68 50.71 -34.25
C GLU A 76 -9.55 51.97 -34.09
N GLY A 77 -9.25 52.72 -33.04
CA GLY A 77 -9.84 54.02 -32.76
C GLY A 77 -9.18 55.07 -33.64
N GLU A 78 -10.02 55.68 -34.46
CA GLU A 78 -9.83 56.86 -35.31
C GLU A 78 -9.20 58.07 -34.61
#